data_AF-A0A662VSY2-F1
#
_entry.id   AF-A0A662VSY2-F1
#
_cell.length_a   1.000
_cell.length_b   1.000
_cell.length_c   1.000
_cell.angle_alpha   90.00
_cell.angle_beta   90.00
_cell.angle_gamma   90.00
#
_symmetry.space_group_name_H-M   'P 1'
#
loop_
_entity.id
_entity.type
_entity.pdbx_description
1 polymer ?
#
loop_
_entity_poly.entity_id
_entity_poly.type
_entity_poly.pdbx_seq_one_letter_code
_entity_poly.pdbx_strand_id
1 'polypeptide(L)'
;MNGMMYPWGYWNWFGFPFFGFWWLILIVIGFLVYQDANKRGMNGLLWFILVILPMIGVVFLILYVVVRESRVEKVGKTPLEILKERYAKGEITKEEYAKMKKELED
;
A
#
# COMPACT_ATOMS: atom_id res chain seq x y z
N MET A 1 13.59 -17.56 -28.67
CA MET A 1 14.68 -17.40 -27.68
C MET A 1 14.82 -15.92 -27.41
N ASN A 2 14.46 -15.49 -26.19
CA ASN A 2 14.95 -14.31 -25.46
C ASN A 2 14.14 -14.26 -24.16
N GLY A 3 14.55 -15.13 -23.22
CA GLY A 3 13.98 -15.21 -21.89
C GLY A 3 14.45 -14.05 -21.03
N MET A 4 13.76 -12.92 -21.10
CA MET A 4 13.79 -11.92 -20.03
C MET A 4 12.89 -12.39 -18.89
N MET A 5 13.29 -13.52 -18.30
CA MET A 5 12.86 -13.95 -16.98
C MET A 5 13.65 -13.07 -16.02
N TYR A 6 13.09 -11.93 -15.60
CA TYR A 6 13.57 -11.29 -14.38
C TYR A 6 13.18 -12.23 -13.24
N PRO A 7 14.15 -12.94 -12.62
CA PRO A 7 13.81 -13.83 -11.54
C PRO A 7 13.46 -12.94 -10.36
N TRP A 8 12.22 -13.01 -9.93
CA TRP A 8 11.70 -12.45 -8.67
C TRP A 8 12.43 -13.12 -7.48
N GLY A 9 13.74 -12.89 -7.36
CA GLY A 9 14.66 -13.60 -6.48
C GLY A 9 15.38 -12.69 -5.47
N TYR A 10 14.90 -11.46 -5.26
CA TYR A 10 15.47 -10.53 -4.27
C TYR A 10 14.46 -10.00 -3.24
N TRP A 11 13.27 -10.61 -3.16
CA TRP A 11 12.20 -10.18 -2.24
C TRP A 11 12.20 -10.86 -0.86
N ASN A 12 13.28 -11.52 -0.43
CA ASN A 12 13.27 -12.20 0.88
C ASN A 12 14.48 -11.98 1.80
N TRP A 13 15.26 -10.91 1.58
CA TRP A 13 16.16 -10.39 2.63
C TRP A 13 15.66 -9.08 3.25
N PHE A 14 14.63 -8.45 2.68
CA PHE A 14 14.07 -7.18 3.18
C PHE A 14 12.53 -7.20 3.27
N GLY A 15 11.93 -8.38 3.12
CA GLY A 15 10.49 -8.57 3.28
C GLY A 15 10.09 -8.43 4.76
N PHE A 16 8.91 -7.86 4.99
CA PHE A 16 8.09 -7.78 6.21
C PHE A 16 8.67 -8.16 7.60
N PRO A 17 9.21 -9.37 7.86
CA PRO A 17 9.86 -9.71 9.15
C PRO A 17 11.02 -8.80 9.60
N PHE A 18 11.72 -8.10 8.69
CA PHE A 18 12.82 -7.19 9.08
C PHE A 18 12.37 -6.00 9.91
N PHE A 19 11.13 -5.57 9.71
CA PHE A 19 10.58 -4.45 10.45
C PHE A 19 10.48 -4.81 11.93
N GLY A 20 9.83 -5.92 12.30
CA GLY A 20 9.48 -6.23 13.70
C GLY A 20 10.65 -6.15 14.70
N PHE A 21 11.77 -6.82 14.41
CA PHE A 21 12.96 -6.79 15.28
C PHE A 21 13.61 -5.40 15.34
N TRP A 22 13.61 -4.68 14.20
CA TRP A 22 14.17 -3.33 14.13
C TRP A 22 13.35 -2.30 14.92
N TRP A 23 12.01 -2.45 14.98
CA TRP A 23 11.15 -1.62 15.84
C TRP A 23 11.48 -1.82 17.32
N LEU A 24 11.75 -3.06 17.75
CA LEU A 24 12.14 -3.33 19.13
C LEU A 24 13.48 -2.67 19.47
N ILE A 25 14.47 -2.76 18.57
CA ILE A 25 15.75 -2.07 18.73
C ILE A 25 15.54 -0.55 18.87
N LEU A 26 14.71 0.06 18.03
CA LEU A 26 14.46 1.50 18.10
C LEU A 26 13.75 1.92 19.40
N ILE A 27 12.83 1.11 19.92
CA ILE A 27 12.21 1.37 21.22
C ILE A 27 13.26 1.32 22.33
N VAL A 28 14.13 0.32 22.31
CA VAL A 28 15.24 0.18 23.27
C VAL A 28 16.18 1.39 23.18
N ILE A 29 16.57 1.79 21.97
CA ILE A 29 17.42 2.98 21.74
C ILE A 29 16.73 4.24 22.26
N GLY A 30 15.44 4.42 21.94
CA GLY A 30 14.66 5.55 22.45
C GLY A 30 14.69 5.59 23.97
N PHE A 31 14.45 4.46 24.63
CA PHE A 31 14.51 4.37 26.08
C PHE A 31 15.89 4.68 26.66
N LEU A 32 16.96 4.20 26.02
CA LEU A 32 18.34 4.53 26.43
C LEU A 32 18.62 6.02 26.26
N VAL A 33 18.19 6.63 25.16
CA VAL A 33 18.32 8.07 24.89
C VAL A 33 17.53 8.89 25.92
N TYR A 34 16.32 8.45 26.27
CA TYR A 34 15.51 9.08 27.34
C TYR A 34 16.27 9.09 28.67
N GLN A 35 16.85 7.95 29.05
CA GLN A 35 17.63 7.85 30.29
C GLN A 35 18.90 8.70 30.25
N ASP A 36 19.64 8.67 29.15
CA ASP A 36 20.87 9.46 28.97
C ASP A 36 20.59 10.96 29.03
N ALA A 37 19.54 11.43 28.35
CA ALA A 37 19.13 12.83 28.38
C ALA A 37 18.73 13.28 29.80
N ASN A 38 17.98 12.48 30.54
CA ASN A 38 17.65 12.80 31.94
C ASN A 38 18.89 12.82 32.84
N LYS A 39 19.85 11.91 32.64
CA LYS A 39 21.13 11.91 33.37
C LYS A 39 21.96 13.16 33.10
N ARG A 40 21.84 13.73 31.89
CA ARG A 40 22.48 14.99 31.50
C ARG A 40 21.72 16.24 31.96
N GLY A 41 20.61 16.08 32.70
CA GLY A 41 19.76 17.20 33.12
C GLY A 41 18.97 17.84 31.98
N MET A 42 18.88 17.18 30.82
CA MET A 42 18.07 17.62 29.69
C MET A 42 16.65 17.06 29.80
N ASN A 43 15.72 17.59 28.99
CA ASN A 43 14.38 17.04 28.90
C ASN A 43 14.40 15.71 28.11
N GLY A 44 14.46 14.58 28.82
CA GLY A 44 14.53 13.27 28.18
C GLY A 44 13.32 12.92 27.32
N LEU A 45 12.14 13.47 27.63
CA LEU A 45 10.93 13.25 26.84
C LEU A 45 11.04 13.88 25.44
N LEU A 46 11.63 15.08 25.33
CA LEU A 46 11.89 15.71 24.02
C LEU A 46 12.83 14.84 23.18
N TRP A 47 13.92 14.34 23.77
CA TRP A 47 14.87 13.47 23.08
C TRP A 47 14.29 12.12 22.68
N PHE A 48 13.43 11.55 23.53
CA PHE A 48 12.69 10.32 23.21
C PHE A 48 11.78 10.52 21.99
N ILE A 49 11.01 11.61 21.96
CA ILE A 49 10.10 11.92 20.85
C ILE A 49 10.90 12.09 19.55
N LEU A 50 12.06 12.75 19.57
CA LEU A 50 12.90 12.90 18.38
C LEU A 50 13.33 11.55 17.78
N VAL A 51 13.57 10.55 18.62
CA VAL A 51 13.93 9.18 18.17
C VAL A 51 12.71 8.43 17.62
N ILE A 52 11.53 8.61 18.21
CA ILE A 52 10.30 7.89 17.83
C ILE A 52 9.53 8.57 16.67
N LEU A 53 9.75 9.86 16.43
CA LEU A 53 9.03 10.61 15.38
C LEU A 53 9.21 10.04 13.96
N PRO A 54 10.43 9.70 13.49
CA PRO A 54 10.61 9.10 12.17
C PRO A 54 9.91 7.74 12.05
N MET A 55 9.92 6.98 13.14
CA MET A 55 9.26 5.69 13.25
C MET A 55 7.74 5.83 13.02
N ILE A 56 7.09 6.79 13.69
CA ILE A 56 5.68 7.11 13.46
C ILE A 56 5.43 7.53 12.00
N GLY A 57 6.31 8.39 11.44
CA GLY A 57 6.21 8.84 10.06
C GLY A 57 6.22 7.69 9.03
N VAL A 58 7.07 6.68 9.23
CA VAL A 58 7.10 5.48 8.38
C VAL A 58 5.79 4.69 8.47
N VAL A 59 5.22 4.49 9.68
CA VAL A 59 3.91 3.83 9.82
C VAL A 59 2.84 4.58 9.04
N PHE A 60 2.76 5.91 9.21
CA PHE A 60 1.77 6.73 8.51
C PHE A 60 1.95 6.70 7.00
N LEU A 61 3.19 6.68 6.50
CA LEU A 61 3.47 6.57 5.07
C LEU A 61 3.00 5.23 4.50
N ILE A 62 3.28 4.13 5.22
CA ILE A 62 2.81 2.79 4.85
C ILE A 62 1.28 2.77 4.82
N LEU A 63 0.62 3.25 5.88
CA LEU A 63 -0.84 3.37 5.93
C LEU A 63 -1.38 4.23 4.79
N TYR A 64 -0.74 5.36 4.48
CA TYR A 64 -1.14 6.23 3.39
C TYR A 64 -1.08 5.51 2.04
N VAL A 65 -0.01 4.78 1.76
CA VAL A 65 0.12 4.02 0.50
C VAL A 65 -0.93 2.91 0.43
N VAL A 66 -1.12 2.13 1.50
CA VAL A 66 -2.11 1.04 1.55
C VAL A 66 -3.54 1.57 1.39
N VAL A 67 -3.88 2.68 2.07
CA VAL A 67 -5.20 3.32 1.96
C VAL A 67 -5.39 4.03 0.63
N ARG A 68 -4.31 4.43 -0.04
CA ARG A 68 -4.37 5.02 -1.38
C ARG A 68 -4.70 3.97 -2.44
N GLU A 69 -4.15 2.77 -2.34
CA GLU A 69 -4.40 1.69 -3.30
C GLU A 69 -5.87 1.23 -3.29
N SER A 70 -6.54 1.23 -2.14
CA SER A 70 -7.98 0.91 -2.06
C SER A 70 -8.90 1.94 -2.74
N ARG A 71 -8.35 3.07 -3.21
CA ARG A 71 -9.08 4.07 -4.02
C ARG A 71 -8.81 3.98 -5.53
N VAL A 72 -8.07 2.96 -6.00
CA VAL A 72 -7.71 2.81 -7.43
C VAL A 72 -8.50 1.72 -8.17
N GLU A 73 -9.50 1.08 -7.55
CA GLU A 73 -10.47 0.21 -8.27
C GLU A 73 -11.79 0.94 -8.62
N LYS A 74 -11.65 2.00 -9.41
CA LYS A 74 -12.55 2.24 -10.53
C LYS A 74 -11.70 2.49 -11.76
N VAL A 75 -10.86 1.51 -12.09
CA VAL A 75 -10.45 1.33 -13.48
C VAL A 75 -11.76 1.33 -14.27
N GLY A 76 -11.95 2.37 -15.08
CA GLY A 76 -13.21 2.60 -15.77
C GLY A 76 -13.58 1.32 -16.50
N LYS A 77 -14.70 0.71 -16.11
CA LYS A 77 -15.23 -0.47 -16.79
C LYS A 77 -15.21 -0.16 -18.28
N THR A 78 -14.60 -1.04 -19.06
CA THR A 78 -14.62 -0.87 -20.50
C THR A 78 -16.08 -0.77 -20.96
N PRO A 79 -16.38 -0.04 -22.05
CA PRO A 79 -17.74 0.06 -22.56
C PRO A 79 -18.46 -1.30 -22.68
N LEU A 80 -17.71 -2.36 -23.02
CA LEU A 80 -18.18 -3.75 -23.06
C LEU A 80 -18.55 -4.32 -21.69
N GLU A 81 -17.79 -4.05 -20.64
CA GLU A 81 -18.10 -4.48 -19.27
C GLU A 81 -19.33 -3.77 -18.71
N ILE A 82 -19.51 -2.47 -19.01
CA ILE A 82 -20.72 -1.72 -18.67
C ILE A 82 -21.92 -2.33 -19.39
N LEU A 83 -21.78 -2.63 -20.68
CA LEU A 83 -22.83 -3.23 -21.50
C LEU A 83 -23.24 -4.62 -20.97
N LYS A 84 -22.26 -5.46 -20.60
CA LYS A 84 -22.48 -6.79 -20.02
C LYS A 84 -23.19 -6.72 -18.67
N GLU A 85 -22.84 -5.74 -17.83
CA GLU A 85 -23.49 -5.53 -16.54
C GLU A 85 -24.97 -5.14 -16.71
N ARG A 86 -25.29 -4.24 -17.64
CA ARG A 86 -26.68 -3.83 -17.91
C ARG A 86 -27.52 -4.99 -18.43
N TYR A 87 -26.95 -5.83 -19.30
CA TYR A 87 -27.61 -7.05 -19.76
C TYR A 87 -27.87 -8.03 -18.60
N ALA A 88 -26.87 -8.24 -17.73
CA ALA A 88 -27.02 -9.10 -16.56
C ALA A 88 -28.04 -8.59 -15.54
N LYS A 89 -28.21 -7.27 -15.43
CA LYS A 89 -29.27 -6.63 -14.63
C LYS A 89 -30.66 -6.69 -15.28
N GLY A 90 -30.75 -7.08 -16.55
CA GLY A 90 -32.00 -7.07 -17.32
C GLY A 90 -32.45 -5.67 -17.74
N GLU A 91 -31.56 -4.67 -17.70
CA GLU A 91 -31.85 -3.29 -18.12
C GLU A 91 -31.90 -3.16 -19.65
N ILE A 92 -31.28 -4.09 -20.38
CA ILE A 92 -31.29 -4.16 -21.83
C ILE A 92 -31.59 -5.57 -22.30
N THR A 93 -32.20 -5.67 -23.48
CA THR A 93 -32.53 -6.93 -24.12
C THR A 93 -31.29 -7.56 -24.78
N LYS A 94 -31.39 -8.85 -25.11
CA LYS A 94 -30.32 -9.59 -25.81
C LYS A 94 -30.00 -8.99 -27.19
N GLU A 95 -31.01 -8.42 -27.85
CA GLU A 95 -30.89 -7.80 -29.17
C GLU A 95 -30.11 -6.48 -29.10
N GLU A 96 -30.45 -5.63 -28.13
CA GLU A 96 -29.73 -4.37 -27.85
C GLU A 96 -28.27 -4.64 -27.46
N TYR A 97 -28.05 -5.64 -26.59
CA TYR A 97 -26.69 -6.08 -26.22
C TYR A 97 -25.88 -6.51 -27.46
N ALA A 98 -26.45 -7.35 -28.33
CA ALA A 98 -25.75 -7.86 -29.50
C ALA A 98 -25.40 -6.76 -30.53
N LYS A 99 -26.28 -5.76 -30.68
CA LYS A 99 -26.05 -4.62 -31.58
C LYS A 99 -24.94 -3.73 -31.06
N MET A 100 -25.04 -3.27 -29.81
CA MET A 100 -24.05 -2.36 -29.19
C MET A 100 -22.70 -3.05 -29.01
N LYS A 101 -22.67 -4.37 -28.78
CA LYS A 101 -21.44 -5.14 -28.70
C LYS A 101 -20.66 -5.08 -30.03
N LYS A 102 -21.33 -5.24 -31.17
CA LYS A 102 -20.69 -5.16 -32.49
C LYS A 102 -20.13 -3.77 -32.76
N GLU A 103 -20.90 -2.73 -32.46
CA GLU A 103 -20.47 -1.32 -32.61
C GLU A 103 -19.26 -0.95 -31.74
N LEU A 104 -19.01 -1.68 -30.64
CA LEU A 104 -17.85 -1.49 -29.76
C LEU A 104 -16.64 -2.36 -30.13
N GLU A 105 -16.84 -3.40 -30.95
CA GLU A 105 -15.78 -4.29 -31.45
C GLU A 105 -15.26 -3.86 -32.84
N ASP A 106 -16.02 -3.03 -33.57
CA ASP A 106 -15.66 -2.35 -34.83
C ASP A 106 -14.87 -1.04 -34.60
#